data_AF-A0A8S0STJ9-F1
#
_entry.id   AF-A0A8S0STJ9-F1
#
_cell.length_a   1.000
_cell.length_b   1.000
_cell.length_c   1.000
_cell.angle_alpha   90.00
_cell.angle_beta   90.00
_cell.angle_gamma   90.00
#
_symmetry.space_group_name_H-M   'P 1'
#
loop_
_entity.id
_entity.type
_entity.pdbx_description
1 polymer ?
#
loop_
_entity_poly.entity_id
_entity_poly.type
_entity_poly.pdbx_seq_one_letter_code
_entity_poly.pdbx_strand_id
1 'polypeptide(L)'
;MLVAQVFLIQKLGRSWRTSRQKPLDQSYIEILHLFGDSKDSRYSIHDLLQARTAYGLAPGSWIGPYAMCRTWKSLIRSKRDGTKCGDLSNMMGYTRGFWTGQNQPEVLDIKLDNLDFEYFVLSLQM
;
A
#
# COMPACT_ATOMS: atom_id res chain seq x y z
N MET A 1 -3.03 6.36 -6.83
CA MET A 1 -3.63 5.55 -7.92
C MET A 1 -3.15 4.09 -7.90
N LEU A 2 -1.84 3.82 -7.91
CA LEU A 2 -1.31 2.44 -7.92
C LEU A 2 -1.76 1.59 -6.72
N VAL A 3 -1.67 2.14 -5.50
CA VAL A 3 -2.10 1.41 -4.30
C VAL A 3 -3.60 1.10 -4.32
N ALA A 4 -4.44 2.05 -4.75
CA ALA A 4 -5.87 1.82 -4.91
C ALA A 4 -6.18 0.68 -5.90
N GLN A 5 -5.37 0.54 -6.97
CA GLN A 5 -5.51 -0.60 -7.89
C GLN A 5 -5.18 -1.94 -7.24
N VAL A 6 -4.20 -1.99 -6.34
CA VAL A 6 -3.92 -3.21 -5.58
C VAL A 6 -5.15 -3.62 -4.76
N PHE A 7 -5.82 -2.67 -4.10
CA PHE A 7 -7.07 -2.94 -3.36
C PHE A 7 -8.20 -3.42 -4.28
N LEU A 8 -8.36 -2.82 -5.46
CA LEU A 8 -9.35 -3.24 -6.46
C LEU A 8 -9.09 -4.68 -6.93
N ILE A 9 -7.85 -5.00 -7.33
CA ILE A 9 -7.50 -6.35 -7.80
C ILE A 9 -7.67 -7.37 -6.66
N GLN A 10 -7.29 -7.02 -5.43
CA GLN A 10 -7.40 -7.91 -4.28
C GLN A 10 -8.85 -8.22 -3.89
N LYS A 11 -9.75 -7.23 -3.94
CA LYS A 11 -11.14 -7.37 -3.48
C LYS A 11 -12.12 -7.76 -4.59
N LEU A 12 -11.93 -7.23 -5.80
CA LEU A 12 -12.87 -7.36 -6.92
C LEU A 12 -12.30 -8.20 -8.08
N GLY A 13 -10.99 -8.43 -8.08
CA GLY A 13 -10.30 -9.13 -9.16
C GLY A 13 -9.89 -8.22 -10.31
N ARG A 14 -8.90 -8.67 -11.09
CA ARG A 14 -8.33 -7.94 -12.23
C ARG A 14 -9.32 -7.69 -13.37
N SER A 15 -10.29 -8.58 -13.56
CA SER A 15 -11.30 -8.50 -14.62
C SER A 15 -12.44 -7.53 -14.30
N TRP A 16 -12.53 -7.05 -13.06
CA TRP A 16 -13.60 -6.14 -12.65
C TRP A 16 -13.56 -4.82 -13.41
N ARG A 17 -14.73 -4.32 -13.81
CA ARG A 17 -14.90 -3.05 -14.52
C ARG A 17 -16.09 -2.30 -13.93
N THR A 18 -15.94 -1.00 -13.75
CA THR A 18 -17.07 -0.13 -13.41
C THR A 18 -17.98 0.05 -14.62
N SER A 19 -19.29 -0.06 -14.44
CA SER A 19 -20.29 0.22 -15.47
C SER A 19 -21.17 1.37 -15.00
N ARG A 20 -21.31 2.42 -15.82
CA ARG A 20 -22.20 3.56 -15.53
C ARG A 20 -23.69 3.18 -15.55
N GLN A 21 -24.03 2.03 -16.13
CA GLN A 21 -25.39 1.55 -16.28
C GLN A 21 -25.85 0.68 -15.10
N LYS A 22 -24.92 0.21 -14.27
CA LYS A 22 -25.20 -0.66 -13.12
C LYS A 22 -24.98 0.11 -11.82
N PRO A 23 -25.72 -0.22 -10.75
CA PRO A 23 -25.41 0.26 -9.42
C PRO A 23 -23.95 -0.06 -9.08
N LEU A 24 -23.28 0.89 -8.42
CA LEU A 24 -21.90 0.68 -7.97
C LEU A 24 -21.88 -0.42 -6.92
N ASP A 25 -20.93 -1.33 -7.05
CA ASP A 25 -20.68 -2.38 -6.06
C ASP A 25 -20.33 -1.75 -4.72
N GLN A 26 -20.95 -2.23 -3.65
CA GLN A 26 -20.68 -1.77 -2.29
C GLN A 26 -19.19 -1.92 -1.93
N SER A 27 -18.56 -3.00 -2.36
CA SER A 27 -17.13 -3.25 -2.15
C SER A 27 -16.24 -2.20 -2.85
N TYR A 28 -16.69 -1.70 -4.00
CA TYR A 28 -15.99 -0.62 -4.71
C TYR A 28 -16.12 0.72 -3.97
N ILE A 29 -17.32 1.02 -3.46
CA ILE A 29 -17.58 2.22 -2.66
C ILE A 29 -16.72 2.22 -1.38
N GLU A 30 -16.60 1.08 -0.70
CA GLU A 30 -15.73 0.92 0.46
C GLU A 30 -14.27 1.23 0.13
N ILE A 31 -13.75 0.69 -0.99
CA ILE A 31 -12.39 0.98 -1.45
C ILE A 31 -12.22 2.48 -1.72
N LEU A 32 -13.20 3.12 -2.37
CA LEU A 32 -13.14 4.57 -2.61
C LEU A 32 -13.08 5.38 -1.31
N HIS A 33 -13.88 5.01 -0.30
CA HIS A 33 -13.88 5.70 0.99
C HIS A 33 -12.53 5.64 1.72
N LEU A 34 -11.71 4.62 1.46
CA LEU A 34 -10.36 4.54 2.02
C LEU A 34 -9.44 5.67 1.52
N PHE A 35 -9.62 6.13 0.29
CA PHE A 35 -8.75 7.12 -0.38
C PHE A 35 -9.39 8.52 -0.47
N GLY A 36 -10.50 8.75 0.22
CA GLY A 36 -11.15 10.06 0.24
C GLY A 36 -10.23 11.16 0.76
N ASP A 37 -10.46 12.39 0.30
CA ASP A 37 -9.76 13.58 0.80
C ASP A 37 -10.40 14.13 2.09
N SER A 38 -10.71 13.22 3.02
CA SER A 38 -11.14 13.56 4.38
C SER A 38 -10.14 12.98 5.36
N LYS A 39 -9.97 13.64 6.51
CA LYS A 39 -9.16 13.11 7.63
C LYS A 39 -9.72 11.80 8.18
N ASP A 40 -11.01 11.52 7.95
CA ASP A 40 -11.67 10.29 8.36
C ASP A 40 -11.30 9.08 7.46
N SER A 41 -10.79 9.35 6.25
CA SER A 41 -10.40 8.31 5.30
C SER A 41 -9.03 7.74 5.66
N ARG A 42 -8.96 6.41 5.81
CA ARG A 42 -7.81 5.66 6.35
C ARG A 42 -6.50 5.80 5.57
N TYR A 43 -6.57 6.11 4.28
CA TYR A 43 -5.42 6.36 3.41
C TYR A 43 -5.57 7.67 2.64
N SER A 44 -6.13 8.67 3.31
CA SER A 44 -6.29 10.02 2.78
C SER A 44 -4.95 10.67 2.42
N ILE A 45 -5.00 11.74 1.63
CA ILE A 45 -3.82 12.56 1.36
C ILE A 45 -3.25 13.18 2.65
N HIS A 46 -4.09 13.46 3.65
CA HIS A 46 -3.69 13.98 4.94
C HIS A 46 -2.78 12.99 5.68
N ASP A 47 -3.21 11.73 5.76
CA ASP A 47 -2.43 10.63 6.34
C ASP A 47 -1.10 10.44 5.61
N LEU A 48 -1.11 10.55 4.28
CA LEU A 48 0.10 10.45 3.46
C LEU A 48 1.07 11.62 3.71
N LEU A 49 0.56 12.84 3.84
CA LEU A 49 1.34 14.04 4.16
C LEU A 49 1.96 13.95 5.55
N GLN A 50 1.25 13.38 6.52
CA GLN A 50 1.79 13.15 7.86
C GLN A 50 2.86 12.05 7.85
N ALA A 51 2.60 10.94 7.14
CA ALA A 51 3.56 9.83 7.04
C ALA A 51 4.86 10.23 6.34
N ARG A 52 4.82 11.17 5.38
CA ARG A 52 6.03 11.64 4.70
C ARG A 52 6.87 12.60 5.52
N THR A 53 6.31 13.25 6.55
CA THR A 53 7.07 14.15 7.43
C THR A 53 8.22 13.41 8.13
N ALA A 54 8.08 12.09 8.35
CA ALA A 54 9.15 11.23 8.84
C ALA A 54 10.39 11.16 7.92
N TYR A 55 10.25 11.53 6.65
CA TYR A 55 11.34 11.61 5.67
C TYR A 55 11.82 13.05 5.43
N GLY A 56 11.41 14.02 6.26
CA GLY A 56 11.80 15.43 6.13
C GLY A 56 11.17 16.15 4.95
N LEU A 57 10.12 15.59 4.33
CA LEU A 57 9.46 16.19 3.17
C LEU A 57 8.35 17.16 3.63
N ALA A 58 8.55 18.45 3.37
CA ALA A 58 7.58 19.50 3.68
C ALA A 58 6.28 19.31 2.86
N PRO A 59 5.09 19.65 3.39
CA PRO A 59 3.83 19.78 2.63
C PRO A 59 4.04 20.56 1.31
N GLY A 60 3.43 20.14 0.20
CA GLY A 60 3.68 20.71 -1.14
C GLY A 60 4.92 20.23 -1.90
N SER A 61 5.94 19.63 -1.25
CA SER A 61 7.11 19.10 -1.95
C SER A 61 6.76 17.88 -2.82
N TRP A 62 7.42 17.80 -3.99
CA TRP A 62 7.38 16.64 -4.87
C TRP A 62 7.99 15.41 -4.19
N ILE A 63 7.36 14.25 -4.36
CA ILE A 63 7.84 12.97 -3.81
C ILE A 63 8.26 12.07 -4.97
N GLY A 64 9.52 11.63 -4.97
CA GLY A 64 9.99 10.63 -5.93
C GLY A 64 9.41 9.23 -5.66
N PRO A 65 9.47 8.31 -6.64
CA PRO A 65 8.87 6.98 -6.53
C PRO A 65 9.32 6.19 -5.28
N TYR A 66 10.62 6.24 -4.95
CA TYR A 66 11.17 5.57 -3.77
C TYR A 66 10.58 6.08 -2.46
N ALA A 67 10.61 7.41 -2.25
CA ALA A 67 10.08 8.04 -1.04
C ALA A 67 8.58 7.79 -0.91
N MET A 68 7.85 7.72 -2.02
CA MET A 68 6.44 7.37 -2.05
C MET A 68 6.20 5.94 -1.55
N CYS A 69 6.94 4.94 -2.03
CA CYS A 69 6.83 3.56 -1.57
C CYS A 69 7.17 3.41 -0.08
N ARG A 70 8.22 4.09 0.39
CA ARG A 70 8.60 4.10 1.81
C ARG A 70 7.53 4.72 2.69
N THR A 71 6.94 5.84 2.25
CA THR A 71 5.81 6.49 2.91
C THR A 71 4.62 5.55 3.03
N TRP A 72 4.24 4.88 1.95
CA TRP A 72 3.15 3.88 1.98
C TRP A 72 3.43 2.72 2.94
N LYS A 73 4.65 2.18 2.91
CA LYS A 73 5.06 1.11 3.83
C LYS A 73 4.93 1.54 5.29
N SER A 74 5.34 2.77 5.61
CA SER A 74 5.20 3.34 6.96
C SER A 74 3.74 3.56 7.35
N LEU A 75 2.94 4.12 6.43
CA LEU A 75 1.53 4.41 6.64
C LEU A 75 0.71 3.14 6.92
N ILE A 76 0.91 2.08 6.12
CA ILE A 76 0.23 0.80 6.27
C ILE A 76 0.57 0.14 7.61
N ARG A 77 1.85 0.19 8.02
CA ARG A 77 2.28 -0.32 9.34
C ARG A 77 1.61 0.43 10.48
N SER A 78 1.62 1.76 10.41
CA SER A 78 1.03 2.63 11.44
C SER A 78 -0.48 2.35 11.62
N LYS A 79 -1.21 2.16 10.52
CA LYS A 79 -2.65 1.85 10.58
C LYS A 79 -2.91 0.42 11.09
N ARG A 80 -1.99 -0.54 10.89
CA ARG A 80 -2.09 -1.90 11.47
C ARG A 80 -1.87 -1.88 12.98
N ASP A 81 -0.91 -1.10 13.46
CA ASP A 81 -0.57 -1.07 14.89
C ASP A 81 -1.64 -0.33 15.71
N GLY A 82 -2.37 0.60 15.10
CA GLY A 82 -3.58 1.21 15.68
C GLY A 82 -4.88 0.42 15.48
N THR A 83 -4.86 -0.71 14.75
CA THR A 83 -6.05 -1.53 14.46
C THR A 83 -5.76 -3.00 14.77
N LYS A 84 -6.07 -3.45 15.98
CA LYS A 84 -6.24 -4.88 16.26
C LYS A 84 -7.49 -5.39 15.53
N CYS A 85 -7.40 -5.66 14.21
CA CYS A 85 -8.22 -6.64 13.49
C CYS A 85 -7.82 -6.74 12.00
N GLY A 86 -7.52 -7.95 11.53
CA GLY A 86 -8.08 -8.42 10.27
C GLY A 86 -7.29 -8.31 8.97
N ASP A 87 -7.17 -7.12 8.36
CA ASP A 87 -7.36 -7.09 6.89
C ASP A 87 -6.13 -6.89 5.99
N LEU A 88 -4.92 -6.72 6.52
CA LEU A 88 -3.70 -6.57 5.70
C LEU A 88 -2.55 -7.50 6.10
N SER A 89 -2.77 -8.44 7.02
CA SER A 89 -1.77 -9.47 7.35
C SER A 89 -1.35 -10.27 6.12
N ASN A 90 -2.25 -10.44 5.13
CA ASN A 90 -1.97 -11.17 3.90
C ASN A 90 -1.07 -10.39 2.92
N MET A 91 -1.07 -9.04 2.94
CA MET A 91 -0.21 -8.25 2.03
C MET A 91 1.27 -8.32 2.42
N MET A 92 1.58 -8.58 3.69
CA MET A 92 2.95 -8.86 4.16
C MET A 92 3.20 -10.33 4.51
N GLY A 93 2.21 -11.20 4.29
CA GLY A 93 2.31 -12.65 4.50
C GLY A 93 2.84 -13.39 3.26
N TYR A 94 2.52 -12.89 2.06
CA TYR A 94 3.05 -13.43 0.80
C TYR A 94 4.58 -13.30 0.66
N THR A 95 5.23 -12.44 1.45
CA THR A 95 6.70 -12.31 1.47
C THR A 95 7.38 -13.19 2.51
N ARG A 96 6.63 -13.87 3.39
CA ARG A 96 7.20 -14.55 4.57
C ARG A 96 7.24 -16.08 4.47
N GLY A 97 6.67 -16.67 3.42
CA GLY A 97 6.55 -18.14 3.28
C GLY A 97 7.59 -18.83 2.39
N PHE A 98 8.53 -18.10 1.77
CA PHE A 98 9.47 -18.70 0.81
C PHE A 98 10.89 -18.95 1.36
N TRP A 99 11.20 -18.46 2.56
CA TRP A 99 12.54 -18.58 3.14
C TRP A 99 12.48 -19.20 4.54
N THR A 100 12.34 -20.53 4.61
CA THR A 100 12.87 -21.29 5.73
C THR A 100 14.22 -21.86 5.31
N GLY A 101 15.29 -21.13 5.62
CA GLY A 101 16.68 -21.54 5.50
C GLY A 101 17.49 -20.82 6.58
N GLN A 102 18.12 -21.58 7.46
CA GLN A 102 18.73 -21.15 8.71
C GLN A 102 19.94 -20.22 8.55
N ASN A 103 19.98 -19.12 9.31
CA ASN A 103 20.99 -18.78 10.34
C ASN A 103 20.97 -17.28 10.72
N GLN A 104 21.27 -17.03 11.99
CA GLN A 104 21.04 -15.82 12.78
C GLN A 104 22.32 -14.92 12.82
N PRO A 105 22.31 -13.79 13.55
CA PRO A 105 21.96 -12.44 13.11
C PRO A 105 23.20 -11.58 12.82
N GLU A 106 23.29 -10.97 11.65
CA GLU A 106 24.19 -9.83 11.43
C GLU A 106 23.41 -8.64 10.88
N VAL A 107 23.84 -7.47 11.35
CA VAL A 107 23.27 -6.15 11.20
C VAL A 107 23.06 -5.82 9.72
N LEU A 108 21.82 -5.98 9.21
CA LEU A 108 21.46 -5.63 7.83
C LEU A 108 20.90 -4.21 7.77
N ASP A 109 21.81 -3.26 7.89
CA ASP A 109 21.63 -1.95 7.25
C ASP A 109 21.73 -2.13 5.73
N ILE A 110 20.64 -1.76 5.04
CA ILE A 110 20.60 -1.38 3.63
C ILE A 110 20.98 -2.49 2.63
N LYS A 111 19.98 -3.33 2.29
CA LYS A 111 19.84 -3.91 0.95
C LYS A 111 18.35 -4.00 0.57
N LEU A 112 17.74 -2.84 0.38
CA LEU A 112 16.46 -2.70 -0.35
C LEU A 112 16.78 -1.98 -1.67
N ASP A 113 17.79 -2.49 -2.38
CA ASP A 113 18.23 -1.91 -3.63
C ASP A 113 17.51 -2.63 -4.79
N ASN A 114 16.74 -1.83 -5.52
CA ASN A 114 16.24 -2.05 -6.88
C ASN A 114 15.21 -3.16 -7.19
N LEU A 115 15.01 -4.18 -6.35
CA LEU A 115 14.17 -5.32 -6.75
C LEU A 115 12.66 -5.19 -6.51
N ASP A 116 12.19 -4.24 -5.70
CA ASP A 116 10.74 -4.11 -5.44
C ASP A 116 9.97 -3.35 -6.54
N PHE A 117 10.64 -2.52 -7.35
CA PHE A 117 9.96 -1.66 -8.32
C PHE A 117 9.65 -2.37 -9.64
N GLU A 118 10.58 -3.18 -10.15
CA GLU A 118 10.34 -3.98 -11.36
C GLU A 118 9.28 -5.06 -11.14
N TYR A 119 9.29 -5.73 -9.98
CA TYR A 119 8.26 -6.73 -9.67
C TYR A 119 6.87 -6.12 -9.49
N PHE A 120 6.78 -4.89 -8.99
CA PHE A 120 5.51 -4.15 -8.90
C PHE A 120 4.93 -3.86 -10.29
N VAL A 121 5.76 -3.44 -11.24
CA VAL A 121 5.35 -3.20 -12.63
C VAL A 121 5.01 -4.50 -13.36
N LEU A 122 5.82 -5.54 -13.19
CA LEU A 122 5.61 -6.85 -13.82
C LEU A 122 4.34 -7.57 -13.33
N SER A 123 3.98 -7.40 -12.04
CA SER A 123 2.75 -7.97 -11.48
C SER A 123 1.47 -7.28 -11.97
N LEU A 124 1.57 -6.05 -12.49
CA LEU A 124 0.45 -5.33 -13.12
C LEU A 124 0.29 -5.67 -14.61
N GLN A 125 1.29 -6.30 -15.25
CA GLN A 125 1.25 -6.65 -16.68
C GLN A 125 0.84 -8.10 -16.98
N MET A 126 0.92 -9.05 -16.04
CA MET A 126 0.45 -10.45 -16.28
C MET A 126 -0.99 -10.69 -15.88
#